data_AF-A0A847X0X7-F1
#
_entry.id   AF-A0A847X0X7-F1
#
_cell.length_a   1.000
_cell.length_b   1.000
_cell.length_c   1.000
_cell.angle_alpha   90.00
_cell.angle_beta   90.00
_cell.angle_gamma   90.00
#
_symmetry.space_group_name_H-M   'P 1'
#
loop_
_entity.id
_entity.type
_entity.pdbx_description
1 polymer ?
#
loop_
_entity_poly.entity_id
_entity_poly.type
_entity_poly.pdbx_seq_one_letter_code
_entity_poly.pdbx_strand_id
1 'polypeptide(L)' 'VDHLDGTRSLYTPAPSVSRREEDGAGQVFQARFLRVEAEKVRERIAQEVDFDPDLWVLSLDMRGDDLGIELVRPGV' A
#
# COMPACT_ATOMS: atom_id res chain seq x y z
N VAL A 1 -2.71 -4.75 4.57
CA VAL A 1 -2.33 -5.04 5.97
C VAL A 1 -3.58 -5.03 6.81
N ASP A 2 -3.94 -6.18 7.37
CA ASP A 2 -4.97 -6.31 8.40
C ASP A 2 -4.34 -6.10 9.77
N HIS A 3 -4.84 -5.12 10.52
CA HIS A 3 -4.29 -4.72 11.83
C HIS A 3 -4.82 -5.56 12.99
N LEU A 4 -5.68 -6.55 12.72
CA LEU A 4 -6.31 -7.40 13.73
C LEU A 4 -7.11 -6.61 14.78
N ASP A 5 -7.66 -5.47 14.35
CA ASP A 5 -8.52 -4.57 15.13
C ASP A 5 -9.79 -4.13 14.36
N GLY A 6 -10.07 -4.78 13.23
CA GLY A 6 -11.17 -4.45 12.33
C GLY A 6 -10.79 -3.49 11.21
N THR A 7 -9.63 -2.83 11.30
CA THR A 7 -9.15 -1.89 10.27
C THR A 7 -8.08 -2.49 9.36
N ARG A 8 -7.93 -1.89 8.18
CA ARG A 8 -6.94 -2.27 7.17
C ARG A 8 -6.22 -1.06 6.59
N SER A 9 -4.94 -1.24 6.30
CA SER A 9 -4.16 -0.31 5.46
C SER A 9 -3.90 -0.92 4.08
N LEU A 10 -3.95 -0.09 3.05
CA LEU A 10 -3.64 -0.44 1.66
C LEU A 10 -2.45 0.39 1.19
N TYR A 11 -1.43 -0.31 0.69
CA TYR A 11 -0.23 0.29 0.09
C TYR A 11 -0.19 -0.05 -1.38
N THR A 12 0.19 0.92 -2.21
CA THR A 12 0.32 0.74 -3.66
C THR A 12 1.72 1.17 -4.09
N PRO A 13 2.23 0.66 -5.23
CA PRO A 13 3.41 1.24 -5.86
C PRO A 13 3.32 2.76 -5.91
N ALA A 14 4.38 3.44 -5.49
CA ALA A 14 4.46 4.88 -5.65
C ALA A 14 4.60 5.22 -7.16
N PRO A 15 3.96 6.29 -7.64
CA PRO A 15 4.22 6.82 -8.97
C PRO A 15 5.71 7.11 -9.15
N SER A 16 6.25 6.92 -10.36
CA SER A 16 7.66 7.15 -10.66
C SER A 16 8.15 8.56 -10.30
N VAL A 17 7.24 9.56 -10.37
CA VAL A 17 7.52 10.97 -9.99
C VAL A 17 7.71 11.18 -8.49
N SER A 18 7.25 10.25 -7.66
CA SER A 18 7.41 10.30 -6.21
C SER A 18 8.71 9.66 -5.73
N ARG A 19 9.43 8.96 -6.62
CA ARG A 19 10.74 8.38 -6.35
C ARG A 19 11.82 9.46 -6.37
N ARG A 20 12.68 9.48 -5.36
CA ARG A 20 13.88 10.33 -5.30
C ARG A 20 15.10 9.56 -5.81
N GLU A 21 16.13 10.29 -6.23
CA GLU A 21 17.42 9.70 -6.63
C GLU A 21 18.09 8.91 -5.49
N GLU A 22 17.73 9.22 -4.25
CA GLU A 22 18.20 8.58 -3.01
C GLU A 22 17.53 7.22 -2.75
N ASP A 23 16.35 6.98 -3.34
CA ASP A 23 15.63 5.74 -3.16
C ASP A 23 16.38 4.61 -3.88
N GLY A 24 16.46 3.44 -3.25
CA GLY A 24 17.16 2.29 -3.82
C GLY A 24 16.55 1.81 -5.14
N ALA A 25 17.17 0.80 -5.76
CA ALA A 25 16.60 0.14 -6.94
C ALA A 25 15.29 -0.62 -6.64
N GLY A 26 14.89 -0.70 -5.36
CA GLY A 26 13.68 -1.36 -4.89
C GLY A 26 12.39 -0.64 -5.28
N GLN A 27 11.27 -1.36 -5.10
CA GLN A 27 9.94 -0.79 -5.29
C GLN A 27 9.60 0.08 -4.08
N VAL A 28 9.35 1.37 -4.31
CA VAL A 28 8.84 2.28 -3.29
C VAL A 28 7.32 2.23 -3.31
N PHE A 29 6.71 2.20 -2.13
CA PHE A 29 5.27 2.16 -1.93
C PHE A 29 4.76 3.44 -1.29
N GLN A 30 3.47 3.71 -1.44
CA GLN A 30 2.79 4.76 -0.72
C GLN A 30 1.56 4.21 0.00
N ALA A 31 1.22 4.79 1.13
CA ALA A 31 -0.05 4.50 1.79
C ALA A 31 -1.18 5.14 0.98
N ARG A 32 -2.07 4.29 0.42
CA ARG A 32 -3.31 4.77 -0.21
C ARG A 32 -4.40 4.96 0.82
N PHE A 33 -4.50 4.02 1.76
CA PHE A 33 -5.38 4.09 2.92
C PHE A 33 -4.64 3.64 4.17
N LEU A 34 -4.91 4.30 5.28
CA LEU A 34 -4.39 3.93 6.59
C LEU A 34 -5.56 3.65 7.53
N ARG A 35 -5.58 2.44 8.12
CA ARG A 35 -6.55 2.03 9.16
C ARG A 35 -8.00 2.41 8.82
N VAL A 36 -8.45 2.00 7.64
CA VAL A 36 -9.83 2.17 7.19
C VAL A 36 -10.61 0.86 7.28
N GLU A 37 -11.93 0.93 7.16
CA GLU A 37 -12.79 -0.26 7.08
C GLU A 37 -12.38 -1.22 5.96
N ALA A 38 -12.49 -2.52 6.23
CA ALA A 38 -12.07 -3.56 5.30
C ALA A 38 -12.80 -3.51 3.94
N GLU A 39 -14.06 -3.06 3.95
CA GLU A 39 -14.87 -2.90 2.74
C GLU A 39 -14.30 -1.84 1.79
N LYS A 40 -13.87 -0.70 2.32
CA LYS A 40 -13.25 0.37 1.53
C LYS A 40 -11.97 -0.09 0.80
N VAL A 41 -11.18 -0.96 1.44
CA VAL A 41 -10.00 -1.57 0.80
C VAL A 41 -10.44 -2.53 -0.32
N ARG A 42 -11.45 -3.36 -0.08
CA ARG A 42 -11.97 -4.31 -1.09
C ARG A 42 -12.51 -3.62 -2.32
N GLU A 43 -13.34 -2.58 -2.14
CA GLU A 43 -13.88 -1.79 -3.24
C GLU A 43 -12.78 -1.17 -4.09
N ARG A 44 -11.74 -0.61 -3.45
CA ARG A 44 -10.61 -0.02 -4.16
C ARG A 44 -9.80 -1.04 -4.95
N ILE A 45 -9.62 -2.26 -4.43
CA ILE A 45 -8.95 -3.34 -5.14
C ILE A 45 -9.78 -3.77 -6.35
N ALA A 46 -11.10 -3.93 -6.21
CA ALA A 46 -11.98 -4.29 -7.32
C ALA A 46 -11.88 -3.27 -8.48
N GLN A 47 -11.89 -1.97 -8.15
CA GLN A 47 -11.67 -0.91 -9.14
C GLN A 47 -10.30 -0.99 -9.83
N GLU A 48 -9.26 -1.43 -9.12
CA GLU A 48 -7.94 -1.59 -9.72
C GLU A 48 -7.88 -2.82 -10.63
N VAL A 49 -8.54 -3.93 -10.28
CA VAL A 49 -8.63 -5.13 -11.14
C VAL A 49 -9.33 -4.83 -12.47
N ASP A 50 -10.34 -3.96 -12.45
CA ASP A 50 -11.02 -3.51 -13.67
C ASP A 50 -10.09 -2.69 -14.59
N PHE A 51 -9.08 -2.02 -14.03
CA PHE A 51 -8.11 -1.21 -14.76
C PHE A 51 -6.88 -2.01 -15.20
N ASP A 52 -6.31 -2.80 -14.29
CA ASP A 52 -5.15 -3.68 -14.49
C ASP A 52 -5.47 -5.08 -13.95
N PRO A 53 -5.97 -5.99 -14.80
CA PRO A 53 -6.34 -7.34 -14.38
C PRO A 53 -5.14 -8.22 -14.03
N ASP A 54 -3.89 -7.78 -14.30
CA ASP A 54 -2.66 -8.52 -13.98
C ASP A 54 -2.01 -8.07 -12.66
N LEU A 55 -2.75 -7.31 -11.83
CA LEU A 55 -2.22 -6.86 -10.54
C LEU A 55 -2.06 -8.01 -9.54
N TRP A 56 -1.09 -7.85 -8.64
CA TRP A 56 -0.85 -8.76 -7.52
C TRP A 56 -1.27 -8.10 -6.21
N VAL A 57 -2.02 -8.84 -5.38
CA VAL A 57 -2.38 -8.40 -4.02
C VAL A 57 -1.71 -9.31 -3.00
N LEU A 58 -0.92 -8.72 -2.11
CA LEU A 58 -0.37 -9.40 -0.93
C LEU A 58 -1.13 -8.95 0.32
N SER A 59 -1.76 -9.91 1.01
CA SER A 59 -2.36 -9.67 2.33
C SER A 59 -1.36 -10.05 3.42
N LEU A 60 -1.25 -9.18 4.42
CA LEU A 60 -0.42 -9.36 5.60
C LEU A 60 -1.29 -9.11 6.82
N ASP A 61 -1.25 -10.03 7.78
CA ASP A 61 -1.99 -9.93 9.03
C ASP A 61 -0.99 -9.75 10.16
N MET A 62 -0.97 -8.56 10.78
CA MET A 62 0.05 -8.24 11.78
C MET A 62 -0.39 -7.09 12.69
N ARG A 63 0.21 -7.04 13.89
CA ARG A 63 -0.01 -5.94 14.86
C ARG A 63 1.07 -4.86 14.81
N GLY A 64 2.20 -5.13 14.18
CA GLY A 64 3.34 -4.20 14.09
C GLY A 64 3.23 -3.27 12.88
N ASP A 65 3.96 -2.16 12.93
CA ASP A 65 3.94 -1.14 11.87
C ASP A 65 5.14 -1.27 10.90
N ASP A 66 6.10 -2.15 11.17
CA ASP A 66 7.22 -2.44 10.26
C ASP A 66 6.80 -3.48 9.22
N LEU A 67 6.61 -3.01 7.99
CA LEU A 67 6.17 -3.81 6.85
C LEU A 67 7.32 -4.39 6.04
N GLY A 68 8.58 -3.99 6.33
CA GLY A 68 9.73 -4.38 5.51
C GLY A 68 9.70 -3.86 4.07
N ILE A 69 8.95 -2.78 3.80
CA ILE A 69 8.87 -2.12 2.49
C ILE A 69 9.34 -0.67 2.59
N GLU A 70 9.91 -0.17 1.49
CA GLU A 70 10.23 1.25 1.38
C GLU A 70 8.96 2.06 1.14
N LEU A 71 8.72 3.07 1.99
CA LEU A 71 7.59 3.98 1.87
C LEU A 71 8.06 5.36 1.41
N VAL A 72 7.25 6.02 0.57
CA VAL A 72 7.47 7.43 0.20
C VAL A 72 7.53 8.26 1.49
N ARG A 73 8.66 8.93 1.71
CA ARG A 73 8.80 9.86 2.83
C ARG A 73 8.00 11.13 2.52
N PRO A 74 7.18 11.64 3.46
CA PRO A 74 6.59 12.96 3.29
C PRO A 74 7.73 13.99 3.08
N GLY A 75 7.58 14.86 2.07
CA GLY A 75 8.49 15.97 1.84
C GLY A 75 8.57 16.82 3.10
N VAL A 76 9.79 17.07 3.56
CA VAL A 76 10.09 18.09 4.60
C VAL A 76 10.13 19.45 3.94
#